data_AF-A0A0D3I3V5-F1
#
_entry.id   AF-A0A0D3I3V5-F1
#
_cell.length_a   1.000
_cell.length_b   1.000
_cell.length_c   1.000
_cell.angle_alpha   90.00
_cell.angle_beta   90.00
_cell.angle_gamma   90.00
#
_symmetry.space_group_name_H-M   'P 1'
#
loop_
_entity.id
_entity.type
_entity.pdbx_description
1 polymer ?
#
loop_
_entity_poly.entity_id
_entity_poly.type
_entity_poly.pdbx_seq_one_letter_code
_entity_poly.pdbx_strand_id
1 'polypeptide(L)'
;MADCKLARQAKQDKQSGGGCCSLPSNVPDAVAEQFPGGMGWWDMPRPQQRLPALRGALKSFPWREGAPQLSGCVFSQAPAAEAAKFMYEATKVDGVWDLLPEKIRGVYWMRGNGVSEELTSLQYGVYYPDRRLLLVPFAPATWGWPAGTPANAPYGGNIYGGDLTYLSAETLLGDAGATKDPATRSAKDWLCFSYAWRDSSLEDASLGAQFGPLDQHGGMQVAGCITGKFGLHQLPGEQPGALWNRSCKWGVGRAACLEFGSYTLTKVIDAAGAPLEPNHSEFVDYMGDVPIFCWTGFEDEGGE
;
A
#
# COMPACT_ATOMS: atom_id res chain seq x y z
N MET A 1 20.47 20.97 -5.99
CA MET A 1 21.64 20.46 -5.24
C MET A 1 21.32 19.32 -4.25
N ALA A 2 20.06 19.07 -3.88
CA ALA A 2 19.71 18.01 -2.92
C ALA A 2 19.98 16.59 -3.46
N ASP A 3 19.65 16.31 -4.73
CA ASP A 3 19.62 14.94 -5.30
C ASP A 3 20.96 14.18 -5.26
N CYS A 4 22.08 14.90 -5.17
CA CYS A 4 23.41 14.30 -5.10
C CYS A 4 23.74 13.71 -3.71
N LYS A 5 22.94 13.98 -2.66
CA LYS A 5 23.16 13.41 -1.32
C LYS A 5 22.68 11.96 -1.22
N LEU A 6 21.41 11.68 -1.55
CA LEU A 6 20.84 10.32 -1.46
C LEU A 6 21.66 9.30 -2.28
N ALA A 7 22.02 9.65 -3.52
CA ALA A 7 22.86 8.81 -4.39
C ALA A 7 24.34 8.69 -3.95
N ARG A 8 24.81 9.52 -3.00
CA ARG A 8 26.12 9.39 -2.34
C ARG A 8 26.05 8.53 -1.08
N GLN A 9 25.00 8.67 -0.28
CA GLN A 9 24.76 7.86 0.92
C GLN A 9 24.88 6.37 0.58
N ALA A 10 24.03 5.89 -0.35
CA ALA A 10 24.00 4.51 -0.85
C ALA A 10 25.27 4.03 -1.61
N LYS A 11 26.28 4.90 -1.77
CA LYS A 11 27.62 4.55 -2.30
C LYS A 11 28.70 4.55 -1.23
N GLN A 12 28.61 5.35 -0.16
CA GLN A 12 29.59 5.36 0.92
C GLN A 12 29.46 4.12 1.81
N ASP A 13 28.24 3.63 2.04
CA ASP A 13 27.96 2.44 2.87
C ASP A 13 28.56 1.14 2.30
N LYS A 14 29.01 1.15 1.04
CA LYS A 14 29.74 0.03 0.40
C LYS A 14 31.25 0.00 0.69
N GLN A 15 31.80 0.94 1.47
CA GLN A 15 33.24 1.02 1.74
C GLN A 15 33.65 0.89 3.23
N SER A 16 32.70 0.96 4.17
CA SER A 16 32.92 0.62 5.58
C SER A 16 32.86 -0.90 5.78
N GLY A 17 34.02 -1.55 5.81
CA GLY A 17 34.10 -3.02 5.79
C GLY A 17 33.86 -3.73 7.13
N GLY A 18 33.52 -5.02 7.03
CA GLY A 18 33.85 -6.05 8.04
C GLY A 18 32.95 -6.14 9.29
N GLY A 19 32.10 -5.15 9.57
CA GLY A 19 31.07 -5.29 10.61
C GLY A 19 30.03 -6.33 10.20
N CYS A 20 29.86 -7.39 10.99
CA CYS A 20 28.72 -8.29 10.83
C CYS A 20 27.45 -7.49 11.16
N CYS A 21 26.66 -7.15 10.13
CA CYS A 21 25.54 -6.22 10.25
C CYS A 21 24.39 -6.86 11.04
N SER A 22 24.43 -6.74 12.36
CA SER A 22 23.26 -6.90 13.22
C SER A 22 22.24 -5.84 12.81
N LEU A 23 21.25 -6.25 12.01
CA LEU A 23 20.08 -5.44 11.68
C LEU A 23 19.48 -4.86 12.97
N PRO A 24 18.91 -3.63 12.93
CA PRO A 24 18.06 -3.14 14.02
C PRO A 24 17.06 -4.23 14.42
N SER A 25 16.97 -4.54 15.71
CA SER A 25 16.22 -5.68 16.22
C SER A 25 14.70 -5.56 15.99
N ASN A 26 14.25 -4.36 15.65
CA ASN A 26 12.88 -3.91 15.54
C ASN A 26 12.71 -3.04 14.28
N VAL A 27 11.69 -3.37 13.48
CA VAL A 27 11.30 -2.61 12.28
C VAL A 27 10.98 -1.13 12.56
N PRO A 28 10.27 -0.76 13.65
CA PRO A 28 9.91 0.63 13.90
C PRO A 28 11.12 1.58 14.00
N ASP A 29 12.22 1.17 14.62
CA ASP A 29 13.41 2.02 14.74
C ASP A 29 14.10 2.17 13.38
N ALA A 30 14.12 1.12 12.56
CA ALA A 30 14.60 1.17 11.18
C ALA A 30 13.75 2.07 10.26
N VAL A 31 12.48 2.28 10.59
CA VAL A 31 11.60 3.27 9.95
C VAL A 31 11.86 4.67 10.50
N ALA A 32 11.87 4.85 11.82
CA ALA A 32 12.05 6.15 12.48
C ALA A 32 13.43 6.77 12.24
N GLU A 33 14.48 5.96 12.08
CA GLU A 33 15.81 6.42 11.63
C GLU A 33 15.75 7.00 10.21
N GLN A 34 15.01 6.35 9.31
CA GLN A 34 14.93 6.69 7.90
C GLN A 34 13.91 7.81 7.60
N PHE A 35 12.89 7.93 8.45
CA PHE A 35 11.75 8.85 8.36
C PHE A 35 11.44 9.46 9.74
N PRO A 36 12.31 10.35 10.28
CA PRO A 36 12.17 10.89 11.63
C PRO A 36 10.99 11.86 11.83
N GLY A 37 10.31 12.29 10.77
CA GLY A 37 9.04 13.04 10.85
C GLY A 37 7.79 12.15 11.03
N GLY A 38 7.85 10.93 10.51
CA GLY A 38 6.69 10.07 10.24
C GLY A 38 6.77 9.46 8.84
N MET A 39 5.88 8.52 8.52
CA MET A 39 5.75 7.94 7.17
C MET A 39 4.48 8.46 6.48
N GLY A 40 4.33 9.77 6.43
CA GLY A 40 3.21 10.40 5.75
C GLY A 40 3.37 10.42 4.24
N TRP A 41 2.25 10.71 3.57
CA TRP A 41 2.23 11.35 2.25
C TRP A 41 3.22 12.52 2.15
N TRP A 42 3.29 13.32 3.22
CA TRP A 42 4.10 14.52 3.37
C TRP A 42 5.61 14.24 3.53
N ASP A 43 5.98 13.08 4.06
CA ASP A 43 7.38 12.70 4.37
C ASP A 43 8.04 11.89 3.25
N MET A 44 7.28 11.52 2.21
CA MET A 44 7.81 10.83 1.05
C MET A 44 8.82 11.70 0.28
N PRO A 45 9.88 11.13 -0.34
CA PRO A 45 10.98 11.93 -0.87
C PRO A 45 10.60 12.97 -1.93
N ARG A 46 9.47 12.74 -2.65
CA ARG A 46 8.92 13.58 -3.72
C ARG A 46 7.40 13.36 -3.84
N PRO A 47 6.58 14.40 -4.04
CA PRO A 47 5.12 14.26 -4.21
C PRO A 47 4.74 13.75 -5.62
N GLN A 48 3.49 13.29 -5.79
CA GLN A 48 2.95 12.91 -7.10
C GLN A 48 2.64 14.15 -7.98
N GLN A 49 3.68 14.70 -8.60
CA GLN A 49 3.59 15.89 -9.49
C GLN A 49 2.54 15.77 -10.61
N ARG A 50 2.14 14.55 -10.97
CA ARG A 50 1.17 14.25 -12.04
C ARG A 50 -0.29 14.18 -11.54
N LEU A 51 -0.51 14.06 -10.23
CA LEU A 51 -1.84 13.81 -9.64
C LEU A 51 -2.89 14.87 -10.02
N PRO A 52 -2.63 16.21 -9.95
CA PRO A 52 -3.66 17.20 -10.27
C PRO A 52 -4.12 17.14 -11.74
N ALA A 53 -3.18 16.91 -12.67
CA ALA A 53 -3.46 16.79 -14.09
C ALA A 53 -4.23 15.50 -14.43
N LEU A 54 -3.88 14.38 -13.79
CA LEU A 54 -4.58 13.10 -13.96
C LEU A 54 -5.98 13.12 -13.33
N ARG A 55 -6.14 13.77 -12.18
CA ARG A 55 -7.43 13.93 -11.49
C ARG A 55 -8.48 14.63 -12.36
N GLY A 56 -8.06 15.62 -13.16
CA GLY A 56 -8.94 16.35 -14.08
C GLY A 56 -9.57 15.52 -15.20
N ALA A 57 -9.10 14.28 -15.44
CA ALA A 57 -9.68 13.34 -16.39
C ALA A 57 -10.72 12.39 -15.77
N LEU A 58 -10.84 12.35 -14.44
CA LEU A 58 -11.72 11.42 -13.73
C LEU A 58 -13.10 12.02 -13.45
N LYS A 59 -14.10 11.16 -13.26
CA LYS A 59 -15.41 11.57 -12.74
C LYS A 59 -15.30 11.75 -11.22
N SER A 60 -15.85 12.83 -10.67
CA SER A 60 -15.94 13.00 -9.22
C SER A 60 -16.73 11.85 -8.56
N PHE A 61 -16.28 11.37 -7.40
CA PHE A 61 -17.00 10.41 -6.59
C PHE A 61 -17.68 11.13 -5.41
N PRO A 62 -19.02 11.10 -5.31
CA PRO A 62 -19.71 11.73 -4.19
C PRO A 62 -19.50 10.91 -2.92
N TRP A 63 -18.55 11.33 -2.08
CA TRP A 63 -18.39 10.72 -0.76
C TRP A 63 -19.66 10.90 0.08
N ARG A 64 -19.96 9.95 0.98
CA ARG A 64 -21.13 10.02 1.84
C ARG A 64 -21.05 11.24 2.77
N GLU A 65 -22.13 12.01 2.82
CA GLU A 65 -22.21 13.21 3.65
C GLU A 65 -22.04 12.86 5.14
N GLY A 66 -21.25 13.66 5.86
CA GLY A 66 -21.06 13.48 7.32
C GLY A 66 -19.98 12.49 7.76
N ALA A 67 -18.99 12.16 6.92
CA ALA A 67 -17.79 11.41 7.32
C ALA A 67 -16.65 12.36 7.77
N PRO A 68 -16.50 12.69 9.08
CA PRO A 68 -15.65 13.79 9.53
C PRO A 68 -14.14 13.53 9.35
N GLN A 69 -13.70 12.26 9.45
CA GLN A 69 -12.29 11.88 9.28
C GLN A 69 -11.70 12.19 7.89
N LEU A 70 -12.53 12.50 6.88
CA LEU A 70 -12.11 12.71 5.48
C LEU A 70 -12.25 14.16 5.00
N SER A 71 -12.31 15.13 5.92
CA SER A 71 -12.55 16.53 5.60
C SER A 71 -11.56 17.08 4.56
N GLY A 72 -12.09 17.36 3.37
CA GLY A 72 -11.37 17.93 2.23
C GLY A 72 -10.45 16.97 1.46
N CYS A 73 -10.60 15.66 1.66
CA CYS A 73 -10.09 14.64 0.73
C CYS A 73 -10.98 14.60 -0.52
N VAL A 74 -10.37 14.65 -1.71
CA VAL A 74 -11.10 14.57 -2.99
C VAL A 74 -11.13 13.13 -3.47
N PHE A 75 -12.32 12.62 -3.73
CA PHE A 75 -12.53 11.28 -4.30
C PHE A 75 -12.94 11.36 -5.77
N SER A 76 -12.39 10.44 -6.56
CA SER A 76 -12.68 10.33 -7.99
C SER A 76 -12.89 8.86 -8.36
N GLN A 77 -13.65 8.60 -9.43
CA GLN A 77 -14.02 7.26 -9.88
C GLN A 77 -13.84 7.08 -11.40
N ALA A 78 -13.60 5.85 -11.83
CA ALA A 78 -13.53 5.46 -13.24
C ALA A 78 -13.91 3.96 -13.43
N PRO A 79 -14.20 3.51 -14.67
CA PRO A 79 -14.26 2.07 -14.99
C PRO A 79 -12.98 1.34 -14.57
N ALA A 80 -13.07 0.03 -14.29
CA ALA A 80 -12.00 -0.76 -13.68
C ALA A 80 -10.62 -0.63 -14.39
N ALA A 81 -10.58 -0.74 -15.72
CA ALA A 81 -9.34 -0.59 -16.50
C ALA A 81 -8.74 0.82 -16.42
N GLU A 82 -9.60 1.85 -16.51
CA GLU A 82 -9.19 3.25 -16.42
C GLU A 82 -8.68 3.61 -15.02
N ALA A 83 -9.33 3.09 -13.97
CA ALA A 83 -8.89 3.28 -12.59
C ALA A 83 -7.53 2.62 -12.33
N ALA A 84 -7.31 1.39 -12.77
CA ALA A 84 -6.02 0.71 -12.66
C ALA A 84 -4.91 1.48 -13.41
N LYS A 85 -5.20 2.00 -14.60
CA LYS A 85 -4.25 2.83 -15.38
C LYS A 85 -4.00 4.19 -14.71
N PHE A 86 -5.03 4.85 -14.18
CA PHE A 86 -4.90 6.09 -13.41
C PHE A 86 -4.01 5.89 -12.19
N MET A 87 -4.25 4.84 -11.40
CA MET A 87 -3.44 4.50 -10.22
C MET A 87 -1.97 4.36 -10.60
N TYR A 88 -1.67 3.60 -11.67
CA TYR A 88 -0.30 3.50 -12.18
C TYR A 88 0.31 4.86 -12.58
N GLU A 89 -0.40 5.69 -13.35
CA GLU A 89 0.18 6.95 -13.82
C GLU A 89 0.38 7.97 -12.68
N ALA A 90 -0.48 7.94 -11.66
CA ALA A 90 -0.41 8.82 -10.49
C ALA A 90 0.71 8.40 -9.51
N THR A 91 0.84 7.11 -9.21
CA THR A 91 1.83 6.60 -8.24
C THR A 91 3.23 6.42 -8.83
N LYS A 92 3.40 6.59 -10.15
CA LYS A 92 4.71 6.62 -10.83
C LYS A 92 5.42 7.97 -10.61
N VAL A 93 6.14 8.09 -9.49
CA VAL A 93 6.87 9.31 -9.10
C VAL A 93 8.36 9.21 -9.41
N ASP A 94 8.86 10.13 -10.26
CA ASP A 94 10.25 10.17 -10.72
C ASP A 94 11.26 10.23 -9.58
N GLY A 95 12.16 9.23 -9.52
CA GLY A 95 13.18 9.11 -8.47
C GLY A 95 12.72 8.41 -7.18
N VAL A 96 11.42 8.13 -7.02
CA VAL A 96 10.91 7.17 -6.00
C VAL A 96 10.70 5.81 -6.67
N TRP A 97 10.00 5.81 -7.81
CA TRP A 97 9.75 4.66 -8.69
C TRP A 97 10.97 3.77 -8.94
N ASP A 98 12.15 4.36 -9.10
CA ASP A 98 13.39 3.63 -9.39
C ASP A 98 14.05 2.98 -8.18
N LEU A 99 13.61 3.33 -6.96
CA LEU A 99 14.03 2.70 -5.71
C LEU A 99 13.30 1.37 -5.46
N LEU A 100 12.35 0.99 -6.32
CA LEU A 100 11.57 -0.23 -6.21
C LEU A 100 12.05 -1.32 -7.20
N PRO A 101 12.16 -2.60 -6.79
CA PRO A 101 12.45 -3.71 -7.70
C PRO A 101 11.37 -3.83 -8.79
N GLU A 102 11.78 -3.99 -10.04
CA GLU A 102 10.89 -3.99 -11.21
C GLU A 102 9.73 -4.99 -11.09
N LYS A 103 9.99 -6.21 -10.59
CA LYS A 103 8.94 -7.22 -10.39
C LYS A 103 7.85 -6.81 -9.38
N ILE A 104 8.04 -5.74 -8.61
CA ILE A 104 7.06 -5.20 -7.66
C ILE A 104 6.40 -3.89 -8.15
N ARG A 105 6.92 -3.28 -9.22
CA ARG A 105 6.30 -2.14 -9.89
C ARG A 105 5.00 -2.59 -10.58
N GLY A 106 3.94 -1.80 -10.45
CA GLY A 106 2.62 -2.10 -11.01
C GLY A 106 1.45 -1.84 -10.05
N VAL A 107 0.25 -2.15 -10.53
CA VAL A 107 -1.02 -2.09 -9.79
C VAL A 107 -1.56 -3.51 -9.63
N TYR A 108 -2.12 -3.81 -8.46
CA TYR A 108 -2.53 -5.14 -8.02
C TYR A 108 -3.99 -5.17 -7.58
N TRP A 109 -4.71 -6.20 -8.01
CA TRP A 109 -6.02 -6.59 -7.51
C TRP A 109 -5.86 -7.48 -6.26
N MET A 110 -6.56 -7.11 -5.18
CA MET A 110 -6.53 -7.77 -3.88
C MET A 110 -7.68 -8.78 -3.78
N ARG A 111 -7.36 -10.08 -3.87
CA ARG A 111 -8.35 -11.17 -4.00
C ARG A 111 -8.42 -12.04 -2.73
N GLY A 112 -9.61 -12.19 -2.15
CA GLY A 112 -9.90 -13.23 -1.15
C GLY A 112 -9.60 -12.90 0.32
N ASN A 113 -9.34 -11.64 0.66
CA ASN A 113 -9.08 -11.19 2.05
C ASN A 113 -10.30 -11.28 2.99
N GLY A 114 -11.51 -11.46 2.46
CA GLY A 114 -12.77 -11.48 3.23
C GLY A 114 -13.48 -10.13 3.33
N VAL A 115 -12.97 -9.08 2.67
CA VAL A 115 -13.68 -7.81 2.41
C VAL A 115 -13.86 -7.65 0.89
N SER A 116 -14.47 -6.54 0.45
CA SER A 116 -14.54 -6.15 -0.96
C SER A 116 -13.18 -6.27 -1.65
N GLU A 117 -13.14 -6.74 -2.90
CA GLU A 117 -11.87 -6.87 -3.62
C GLU A 117 -11.41 -5.50 -4.14
N GLU A 118 -10.21 -5.10 -3.74
CA GLU A 118 -9.66 -3.74 -3.89
C GLU A 118 -8.54 -3.68 -4.94
N LEU A 119 -8.21 -2.48 -5.40
CA LEU A 119 -6.93 -2.20 -6.06
C LEU A 119 -5.95 -1.59 -5.07
N THR A 120 -4.68 -1.99 -5.17
CA THR A 120 -3.54 -1.34 -4.50
C THR A 120 -2.38 -1.12 -5.45
N SER A 121 -1.63 -0.04 -5.26
CA SER A 121 -0.41 0.26 -6.00
C SER A 121 0.78 0.37 -5.06
N LEU A 122 1.67 -0.63 -5.14
CA LEU A 122 2.89 -0.69 -4.32
C LEU A 122 4.01 0.19 -4.88
N GLN A 123 3.81 0.82 -6.04
CA GLN A 123 4.89 1.38 -6.85
C GLN A 123 5.41 2.76 -6.40
N TYR A 124 4.71 3.40 -5.48
CA TYR A 124 5.16 4.61 -4.78
C TYR A 124 5.94 4.26 -3.49
N GLY A 125 6.33 3.00 -3.29
CA GLY A 125 7.19 2.57 -2.19
C GLY A 125 8.69 2.68 -2.47
N VAL A 126 9.48 2.44 -1.43
CA VAL A 126 10.95 2.42 -1.42
C VAL A 126 11.43 1.08 -0.85
N TYR A 127 12.36 0.43 -1.55
CA TYR A 127 12.94 -0.86 -1.12
C TYR A 127 14.35 -0.70 -0.57
N TYR A 128 14.56 -1.19 0.64
CA TYR A 128 15.87 -1.18 1.32
C TYR A 128 16.44 -2.61 1.29
N PRO A 129 17.30 -2.96 0.31
CA PRO A 129 17.71 -4.36 0.06
C PRO A 129 18.55 -4.97 1.19
N ASP A 130 19.26 -4.13 1.94
CA ASP A 130 20.04 -4.48 3.14
C ASP A 130 19.13 -4.89 4.30
N ARG A 131 18.08 -4.10 4.56
CA ARG A 131 17.05 -4.34 5.59
C ARG A 131 15.95 -5.30 5.12
N ARG A 132 15.89 -5.57 3.81
CA ARG A 132 14.79 -6.15 3.02
C ARG A 132 13.45 -5.37 3.10
N LEU A 133 13.46 -4.12 3.57
CA LEU A 133 12.32 -3.41 4.18
C LEU A 133 11.37 -2.72 3.15
N LEU A 134 10.07 -3.10 3.25
CA LEU A 134 8.79 -2.89 2.41
C LEU A 134 8.28 -1.46 2.88
N LEU A 135 8.89 -0.31 2.56
CA LEU A 135 8.24 0.97 2.88
C LEU A 135 7.32 1.43 1.73
N VAL A 136 6.00 1.34 1.91
CA VAL A 136 4.98 1.89 1.00
C VAL A 136 4.13 2.89 1.82
N PRO A 137 3.95 4.14 1.35
CA PRO A 137 3.07 5.09 2.01
C PRO A 137 1.61 4.80 1.66
N PHE A 138 0.69 5.15 2.55
CA PHE A 138 -0.71 5.30 2.18
C PHE A 138 -0.93 6.73 1.67
N ALA A 139 -1.36 6.85 0.42
CA ALA A 139 -1.29 8.09 -0.36
C ALA A 139 -2.41 8.14 -1.42
N PRO A 140 -2.68 9.32 -2.03
CA PRO A 140 -3.55 9.41 -3.20
C PRO A 140 -3.21 8.37 -4.26
N ALA A 141 -4.24 7.77 -4.85
CA ALA A 141 -4.16 6.74 -5.88
C ALA A 141 -3.35 5.47 -5.53
N THR A 142 -2.92 5.26 -4.28
CA THR A 142 -2.31 3.98 -3.83
C THR A 142 -3.35 2.92 -3.48
N TRP A 143 -4.59 3.32 -3.18
CA TRP A 143 -5.75 2.42 -3.03
C TRP A 143 -6.92 2.85 -3.92
N GLY A 144 -7.68 1.86 -4.36
CA GLY A 144 -8.95 2.03 -5.06
C GLY A 144 -9.95 0.96 -4.63
N TRP A 145 -11.20 1.34 -4.44
CA TRP A 145 -12.27 0.51 -3.90
C TRP A 145 -13.49 0.44 -4.85
N PRO A 146 -14.24 -0.66 -4.87
CA PRO A 146 -15.40 -0.82 -5.73
C PRO A 146 -16.60 0.01 -5.24
N ALA A 147 -17.16 0.85 -6.10
CA ALA A 147 -18.30 1.73 -5.80
C ALA A 147 -19.67 1.01 -5.83
N GLY A 148 -19.68 -0.32 -5.66
CA GLY A 148 -20.85 -1.18 -5.80
C GLY A 148 -20.48 -2.66 -5.70
N THR A 149 -21.44 -3.53 -5.99
CA THR A 149 -21.28 -4.98 -5.87
C THR A 149 -21.10 -5.61 -7.27
N PRO A 150 -19.96 -6.26 -7.57
CA PRO A 150 -19.75 -7.01 -8.81
C PRO A 150 -20.79 -8.12 -9.00
N ALA A 151 -21.23 -8.34 -10.24
CA ALA A 151 -22.32 -9.29 -10.53
C ALA A 151 -22.01 -10.74 -10.10
N ASN A 152 -20.73 -11.12 -10.12
CA ASN A 152 -20.24 -12.44 -9.71
C ASN A 152 -19.54 -12.42 -8.33
N ALA A 153 -19.82 -11.41 -7.49
CA ALA A 153 -19.15 -11.25 -6.20
C ALA A 153 -19.35 -12.45 -5.25
N PRO A 154 -18.28 -12.92 -4.57
CA PRO A 154 -18.35 -14.05 -3.65
C PRO A 154 -19.25 -13.75 -2.45
N TYR A 155 -19.71 -14.82 -1.80
CA TYR A 155 -20.66 -14.78 -0.67
C TYR A 155 -21.96 -14.00 -0.97
N GLY A 156 -22.38 -13.95 -2.24
CA GLY A 156 -23.57 -13.21 -2.68
C GLY A 156 -23.40 -11.69 -2.60
N GLY A 157 -22.17 -11.18 -2.67
CA GLY A 157 -21.88 -9.76 -2.60
C GLY A 157 -21.92 -9.14 -1.20
N ASN A 158 -22.16 -9.93 -0.14
CA ASN A 158 -22.26 -9.42 1.24
C ASN A 158 -21.02 -8.62 1.69
N ILE A 159 -19.82 -8.96 1.20
CA ILE A 159 -18.56 -8.26 1.54
C ILE A 159 -18.41 -6.88 0.85
N TYR A 160 -19.32 -6.54 -0.06
CA TYR A 160 -19.43 -5.22 -0.73
C TYR A 160 -20.62 -4.39 -0.20
N GLY A 161 -21.53 -5.02 0.56
CA GLY A 161 -22.76 -4.40 1.04
C GLY A 161 -22.61 -3.66 2.37
N GLY A 162 -23.67 -2.98 2.80
CA GLY A 162 -23.83 -2.47 4.16
C GLY A 162 -22.69 -1.53 4.63
N ASP A 163 -22.31 -0.59 3.77
CA ASP A 163 -21.22 0.38 3.97
C ASP A 163 -19.81 -0.22 4.20
N LEU A 164 -19.61 -1.55 4.11
CA LEU A 164 -18.33 -2.19 4.44
C LEU A 164 -17.16 -1.67 3.59
N THR A 165 -17.35 -1.42 2.30
CA THR A 165 -16.33 -0.84 1.42
C THR A 165 -15.99 0.60 1.80
N TYR A 166 -17.00 1.40 2.18
CA TYR A 166 -16.80 2.78 2.64
C TYR A 166 -16.12 2.83 4.01
N LEU A 167 -16.42 1.85 4.88
CA LEU A 167 -15.76 1.66 6.17
C LEU A 167 -14.30 1.19 5.99
N SER A 168 -14.00 0.30 5.04
CA SER A 168 -12.62 -0.07 4.66
C SER A 168 -11.84 1.19 4.30
N ALA A 169 -12.35 1.98 3.35
CA ALA A 169 -11.73 3.24 2.94
C ALA A 169 -11.57 4.23 4.11
N GLU A 170 -12.63 4.52 4.88
CA GLU A 170 -12.57 5.45 6.01
C GLU A 170 -11.61 5.02 7.12
N THR A 171 -11.53 3.71 7.43
CA THR A 171 -10.54 3.18 8.38
C THR A 171 -9.13 3.35 7.83
N LEU A 172 -8.88 2.90 6.60
CA LEU A 172 -7.55 3.01 5.95
C LEU A 172 -7.07 4.47 5.89
N LEU A 173 -7.94 5.41 5.49
CA LEU A 173 -7.64 6.84 5.39
C LEU A 173 -7.49 7.53 6.77
N GLY A 174 -8.34 7.17 7.74
CA GLY A 174 -8.29 7.74 9.09
C GLY A 174 -7.04 7.31 9.87
N ASP A 175 -6.72 6.01 9.81
CA ASP A 175 -5.53 5.40 10.41
C ASP A 175 -4.25 5.89 9.71
N ALA A 176 -4.23 5.97 8.37
CA ALA A 176 -3.14 6.56 7.61
C ALA A 176 -2.95 8.06 7.84
N GLY A 177 -3.94 8.73 8.43
CA GLY A 177 -3.90 10.16 8.71
C GLY A 177 -3.98 11.05 7.48
N ALA A 178 -4.88 10.72 6.55
CA ALA A 178 -5.25 11.56 5.41
C ALA A 178 -5.97 12.86 5.85
N THR A 179 -5.20 13.75 6.48
CA THR A 179 -5.64 15.01 7.08
C THR A 179 -4.73 16.15 6.62
N LYS A 180 -5.30 17.33 6.37
CA LYS A 180 -4.61 18.51 5.82
C LYS A 180 -3.54 19.15 6.75
N ASP A 181 -3.43 18.72 8.01
CA ASP A 181 -2.51 19.32 9.00
C ASP A 181 -1.47 18.31 9.55
N PRO A 182 -0.22 18.35 9.06
CA PRO A 182 0.88 17.51 9.55
C PRO A 182 1.28 17.75 11.00
N ALA A 183 1.00 18.93 11.58
CA ALA A 183 1.47 19.31 12.92
C ALA A 183 0.66 18.67 14.06
N THR A 184 -0.43 17.98 13.75
CA THR A 184 -1.36 17.39 14.74
C THR A 184 -1.02 15.97 15.20
N ARG A 185 -0.05 15.29 14.58
CA ARG A 185 0.22 13.84 14.80
C ARG A 185 1.64 13.57 15.27
N SER A 186 1.82 12.57 16.14
CA SER A 186 3.13 12.20 16.68
C SER A 186 3.79 11.12 15.82
N ALA A 187 5.13 11.03 15.84
CA ALA A 187 5.90 10.01 15.11
C ALA A 187 5.46 8.55 15.35
N LYS A 188 4.69 8.27 16.42
CA LYS A 188 4.16 6.93 16.75
C LYS A 188 2.87 6.57 16.01
N ASP A 189 2.15 7.57 15.50
CA ASP A 189 0.81 7.39 14.93
C ASP A 189 0.86 7.07 13.41
N TRP A 190 2.03 7.18 12.78
CA TRP A 190 2.20 7.08 11.32
C TRP A 190 2.38 5.66 10.76
N LEU A 191 2.57 4.66 11.61
CA LEU A 191 3.06 3.35 11.16
C LEU A 191 1.97 2.46 10.53
N CYS A 192 0.70 2.87 10.58
CA CYS A 192 -0.48 2.04 10.26
C CYS A 192 -0.38 1.22 8.97
N PHE A 193 0.13 1.80 7.87
CA PHE A 193 0.32 1.09 6.60
C PHE A 193 1.77 1.07 6.07
N SER A 194 2.74 1.38 6.93
CA SER A 194 4.13 1.03 6.67
C SER A 194 4.28 -0.49 6.69
N TYR A 195 4.41 -1.12 5.52
CA TYR A 195 4.77 -2.54 5.45
C TYR A 195 6.22 -2.74 5.93
N ALA A 196 6.67 -4.01 6.04
CA ALA A 196 8.07 -4.29 6.36
C ALA A 196 8.48 -5.72 6.06
N TRP A 197 9.36 -5.93 5.06
CA TRP A 197 9.66 -7.26 4.56
C TRP A 197 10.97 -7.79 5.13
N ARG A 198 10.98 -9.08 5.53
CA ARG A 198 12.10 -9.68 6.27
C ARG A 198 12.22 -11.17 5.98
N ASP A 199 12.75 -11.52 4.82
CA ASP A 199 13.47 -12.79 4.60
C ASP A 199 14.46 -12.70 3.41
N SER A 200 14.98 -13.83 2.94
CA SER A 200 16.27 -14.00 2.28
C SER A 200 16.26 -13.94 0.75
N SER A 201 15.09 -13.92 0.12
CA SER A 201 14.89 -13.54 -1.27
C SER A 201 13.63 -12.66 -1.40
N LEU A 202 13.32 -12.16 -2.58
CA LEU A 202 12.03 -11.52 -2.88
C LEU A 202 10.95 -12.57 -3.24
N GLU A 203 10.98 -13.75 -2.63
CA GLU A 203 10.11 -14.89 -2.97
C GLU A 203 9.45 -15.45 -1.72
N ASP A 204 10.18 -15.51 -0.60
CA ASP A 204 9.64 -15.59 0.75
C ASP A 204 9.86 -14.26 1.49
N ALA A 205 8.84 -13.71 2.13
CA ALA A 205 8.99 -12.62 3.08
C ALA A 205 7.93 -12.67 4.18
N SER A 206 8.36 -12.43 5.43
CA SER A 206 7.44 -11.96 6.47
C SER A 206 7.13 -10.47 6.28
N LEU A 207 5.97 -10.00 6.75
CA LEU A 207 5.45 -8.64 6.60
C LEU A 207 4.76 -8.19 7.90
N GLY A 208 4.90 -6.93 8.28
CA GLY A 208 4.08 -6.30 9.33
C GLY A 208 3.09 -5.30 8.74
N ALA A 209 1.78 -5.51 8.91
CA ALA A 209 0.87 -4.37 9.04
C ALA A 209 0.99 -3.85 10.49
N GLN A 210 0.66 -2.58 10.76
CA GLN A 210 0.89 -1.99 12.09
C GLN A 210 -0.36 -1.37 12.72
N PHE A 211 -1.33 -2.23 13.02
CA PHE A 211 -2.36 -1.96 14.02
C PHE A 211 -1.79 -2.18 15.44
N GLY A 212 -0.98 -1.23 15.90
CA GLY A 212 -0.35 -1.26 17.22
C GLY A 212 1.13 -1.72 17.23
N PRO A 213 1.77 -1.73 18.41
CA PRO A 213 3.21 -1.93 18.54
C PRO A 213 3.64 -3.34 18.11
N LEU A 214 4.72 -3.39 17.32
CA LEU A 214 5.44 -4.63 17.01
C LEU A 214 6.28 -5.08 18.22
N ASP A 215 6.26 -6.38 18.50
CA ASP A 215 7.20 -6.98 19.44
C ASP A 215 8.61 -7.15 18.82
N GLN A 216 9.59 -7.49 19.66
CA GLN A 216 10.99 -7.76 19.28
C GLN A 216 11.18 -8.93 18.28
N HIS A 217 10.11 -9.63 17.90
CA HIS A 217 10.12 -10.73 16.94
C HIS A 217 9.40 -10.35 15.63
N GLY A 218 8.79 -9.15 15.54
CA GLY A 218 8.02 -8.68 14.39
C GLY A 218 6.55 -9.10 14.43
N GLY A 219 6.03 -9.50 15.58
CA GLY A 219 4.61 -9.78 15.79
C GLY A 219 3.82 -8.53 16.20
N MET A 220 2.73 -8.23 15.52
CA MET A 220 1.82 -7.10 15.83
C MET A 220 0.93 -7.45 17.02
N GLN A 221 1.02 -6.70 18.13
CA GLN A 221 0.21 -6.98 19.33
C GLN A 221 -1.12 -6.21 19.35
N VAL A 222 -2.22 -6.90 19.04
CA VAL A 222 -3.59 -6.39 19.24
C VAL A 222 -4.06 -6.80 20.64
N ALA A 223 -4.62 -5.85 21.39
CA ALA A 223 -5.12 -6.04 22.76
C ALA A 223 -4.10 -6.70 23.74
N GLY A 224 -2.79 -6.55 23.48
CA GLY A 224 -1.71 -7.05 24.35
C GLY A 224 -1.55 -8.58 24.42
N CYS A 225 -2.36 -9.35 23.71
CA CYS A 225 -2.28 -10.81 23.70
C CYS A 225 -2.45 -11.45 22.31
N ILE A 226 -3.13 -10.82 21.36
CA ILE A 226 -3.28 -11.32 19.99
C ILE A 226 -2.03 -10.91 19.20
N THR A 227 -1.39 -11.85 18.51
CA THR A 227 -0.15 -11.62 17.75
C THR A 227 -0.35 -11.92 16.27
N GLY A 228 -0.19 -10.90 15.42
CA GLY A 228 -0.18 -11.02 13.96
C GLY A 228 1.23 -11.15 13.39
N LYS A 229 1.50 -12.21 12.63
CA LYS A 229 2.64 -12.35 11.70
C LYS A 229 2.08 -12.46 10.29
N PHE A 230 2.43 -11.51 9.43
CA PHE A 230 2.01 -11.52 8.04
C PHE A 230 3.19 -11.88 7.12
N GLY A 231 2.95 -11.93 5.82
CA GLY A 231 3.96 -12.16 4.80
C GLY A 231 3.54 -11.70 3.41
N LEU A 232 4.47 -11.81 2.47
CA LEU A 232 4.24 -11.60 1.04
C LEU A 232 5.18 -12.53 0.27
N HIS A 233 4.63 -13.59 -0.31
CA HIS A 233 5.36 -14.67 -0.96
C HIS A 233 5.03 -14.68 -2.45
N GLN A 234 6.01 -14.82 -3.35
CA GLN A 234 5.71 -14.94 -4.78
C GLN A 234 5.10 -16.32 -5.06
N LEU A 235 3.99 -16.39 -5.81
CA LEU A 235 3.41 -17.69 -6.16
C LEU A 235 4.18 -18.37 -7.30
N PRO A 236 4.37 -19.70 -7.25
CA PRO A 236 5.17 -20.45 -8.22
C PRO A 236 4.42 -20.68 -9.53
N GLY A 237 5.16 -20.82 -10.64
CA GLY A 237 4.63 -21.08 -11.98
C GLY A 237 4.32 -19.82 -12.81
N GLU A 238 4.23 -18.66 -12.16
CA GLU A 238 3.83 -17.39 -12.77
C GLU A 238 4.98 -16.53 -13.28
N GLN A 239 4.64 -15.53 -14.10
CA GLN A 239 5.61 -14.49 -14.49
C GLN A 239 6.17 -13.76 -13.24
N PRO A 240 7.45 -13.33 -13.25
CA PRO A 240 8.10 -12.74 -12.08
C PRO A 240 7.32 -11.59 -11.44
N GLY A 241 6.76 -11.85 -10.25
CA GLY A 241 5.98 -10.88 -9.48
C GLY A 241 4.58 -10.56 -10.03
N ALA A 242 4.02 -11.41 -10.90
CA ALA A 242 2.63 -11.31 -11.36
C ALA A 242 1.63 -11.68 -10.25
N LEU A 243 1.85 -12.79 -9.55
CA LEU A 243 1.03 -13.21 -8.40
C LEU A 243 1.85 -13.30 -7.11
N TRP A 244 1.26 -12.84 -6.00
CA TRP A 244 1.83 -12.96 -4.66
C TRP A 244 0.77 -13.40 -3.65
N ASN A 245 1.08 -14.35 -2.77
CA ASN A 245 0.29 -14.62 -1.58
C ASN A 245 0.71 -13.68 -0.45
N ARG A 246 -0.19 -12.79 -0.05
CA ARG A 246 -0.13 -12.05 1.19
C ARG A 246 -0.65 -12.95 2.32
N SER A 247 0.25 -13.62 3.03
CA SER A 247 -0.11 -14.43 4.19
C SER A 247 -0.43 -13.55 5.41
N CYS A 248 -1.47 -13.91 6.18
CA CYS A 248 -1.92 -13.20 7.37
C CYS A 248 -2.21 -14.22 8.49
N LYS A 249 -1.25 -14.40 9.41
CA LYS A 249 -1.30 -15.41 10.48
C LYS A 249 -1.44 -14.76 11.83
N TRP A 250 -2.37 -15.25 12.63
CA TRP A 250 -2.77 -14.71 13.92
C TRP A 250 -2.65 -15.79 15.00
N GLY A 251 -2.64 -15.38 16.26
CA GLY A 251 -2.67 -16.29 17.40
C GLY A 251 -2.44 -15.53 18.69
N VAL A 252 -1.92 -16.21 19.71
CA VAL A 252 -1.79 -15.65 21.07
C VAL A 252 -0.34 -15.69 21.55
N GLY A 253 0.11 -14.58 22.15
CA GLY A 253 1.40 -14.42 22.81
C GLY A 253 2.60 -14.41 21.85
N ARG A 254 3.08 -15.58 21.45
CA ARG A 254 4.15 -15.76 20.44
C ARG A 254 3.78 -16.75 19.33
N ALA A 255 2.58 -17.33 19.39
CA ALA A 255 2.07 -18.19 18.33
C ALA A 255 1.30 -17.35 17.30
N ALA A 256 1.58 -17.56 16.02
CA ALA A 256 0.80 -17.05 14.90
C ALA A 256 0.48 -18.23 13.97
N CYS A 257 -0.57 -18.97 14.31
CA CYS A 257 -0.91 -20.29 13.74
C CYS A 257 -2.29 -20.36 13.06
N LEU A 258 -3.18 -19.40 13.33
CA LEU A 258 -4.47 -19.26 12.65
C LEU A 258 -4.29 -18.37 11.41
N GLU A 259 -4.37 -18.95 10.22
CA GLU A 259 -4.35 -18.15 8.98
C GLU A 259 -5.75 -17.55 8.74
N PHE A 260 -5.84 -16.22 8.71
CA PHE A 260 -7.09 -15.47 8.57
C PHE A 260 -6.84 -14.11 7.91
N GLY A 261 -7.62 -13.79 6.88
CA GLY A 261 -7.44 -12.57 6.09
C GLY A 261 -6.22 -12.58 5.16
N SER A 262 -5.66 -13.75 4.82
CA SER A 262 -4.69 -13.87 3.73
C SER A 262 -5.35 -13.55 2.39
N TYR A 263 -4.58 -13.06 1.42
CA TYR A 263 -5.10 -12.73 0.08
C TYR A 263 -4.06 -12.88 -1.02
N THR A 264 -4.52 -13.00 -2.26
CA THR A 264 -3.63 -12.90 -3.43
C THR A 264 -3.55 -11.44 -3.88
N LEU A 265 -2.34 -10.95 -4.14
CA LEU A 265 -2.11 -9.75 -4.95
C LEU A 265 -1.86 -10.19 -6.40
N THR A 266 -2.86 -9.95 -7.25
CA THR A 266 -2.85 -10.26 -8.68
C THR A 266 -2.49 -9.00 -9.46
N LYS A 267 -1.30 -8.93 -10.05
CA LYS A 267 -0.85 -7.75 -10.81
C LYS A 267 -1.67 -7.59 -12.08
N VAL A 268 -2.33 -6.44 -12.23
CA VAL A 268 -3.17 -6.08 -13.39
C VAL A 268 -2.50 -5.06 -14.31
N ILE A 269 -1.61 -4.21 -13.80
CA ILE A 269 -0.76 -3.32 -14.61
C ILE A 269 0.72 -3.64 -14.33
N ASP A 270 1.52 -3.80 -15.39
CA ASP A 270 2.92 -4.19 -15.32
C ASP A 270 3.88 -3.05 -14.96
N ALA A 271 5.20 -3.31 -15.00
CA ALA A 271 6.21 -2.29 -14.75
C ALA A 271 6.30 -1.25 -15.89
N ALA A 272 6.02 -1.62 -17.14
CA ALA A 272 5.98 -0.68 -18.27
C ALA A 272 4.74 0.24 -18.24
N GLY A 273 3.69 -0.16 -17.53
CA GLY A 273 2.39 0.51 -17.48
C GLY A 273 1.38 -0.06 -18.46
N ALA A 274 1.59 -1.27 -18.96
CA ALA A 274 0.69 -2.02 -19.83
C ALA A 274 -0.22 -2.96 -19.00
N PRO A 275 -1.40 -3.32 -19.52
CA PRO A 275 -2.18 -4.47 -19.03
C PRO A 275 -1.34 -5.74 -18.94
N LEU A 276 -1.38 -6.42 -17.79
CA LEU A 276 -0.79 -7.75 -17.64
C LEU A 276 -1.89 -8.81 -17.80
N GLU A 277 -1.92 -9.47 -18.95
CA GLU A 277 -2.94 -10.49 -19.24
C GLU A 277 -2.50 -11.90 -18.79
N PRO A 278 -3.43 -12.77 -18.33
CA PRO A 278 -4.89 -12.60 -18.28
C PRO A 278 -5.41 -11.82 -17.07
N ASN A 279 -4.55 -11.49 -16.09
CA ASN A 279 -4.95 -10.88 -14.82
C ASN A 279 -5.79 -9.60 -14.99
N HIS A 280 -5.44 -8.77 -15.98
CA HIS A 280 -6.12 -7.51 -16.27
C HIS A 280 -7.53 -7.74 -16.83
N SER A 281 -7.70 -8.58 -17.86
CA SER A 281 -9.02 -8.93 -18.39
C SER A 281 -9.87 -9.64 -17.33
N GLU A 282 -9.32 -10.56 -16.53
CA GLU A 282 -10.05 -11.16 -15.39
C GLU A 282 -10.58 -10.10 -14.41
N PHE A 283 -9.78 -9.08 -14.07
CA PHE A 283 -10.19 -8.02 -13.15
C PHE A 283 -11.29 -7.14 -13.73
N VAL A 284 -11.17 -6.78 -15.01
CA VAL A 284 -12.15 -5.94 -15.72
C VAL A 284 -13.47 -6.68 -15.90
N ASP A 285 -13.44 -7.95 -16.32
CA ASP A 285 -14.63 -8.79 -16.48
C ASP A 285 -15.28 -9.12 -15.12
N TYR A 286 -14.49 -9.22 -14.06
CA TYR A 286 -15.00 -9.42 -12.70
C TYR A 286 -15.79 -8.19 -12.21
N MET A 287 -15.22 -6.99 -12.33
CA MET A 287 -15.88 -5.75 -11.89
C MET A 287 -17.04 -5.33 -12.81
N GLY A 288 -16.91 -5.55 -14.12
CA GLY A 288 -17.91 -5.16 -15.11
C GLY A 288 -18.21 -3.66 -15.08
N ASP A 289 -19.50 -3.31 -14.97
CA ASP A 289 -19.97 -1.93 -14.90
C ASP A 289 -19.71 -1.24 -13.53
N VAL A 290 -19.16 -1.94 -12.53
CA VAL A 290 -18.86 -1.34 -11.22
C VAL A 290 -17.62 -0.45 -11.33
N PRO A 291 -17.73 0.88 -11.11
CA PRO A 291 -16.57 1.75 -11.14
C PRO A 291 -15.75 1.58 -9.87
N ILE A 292 -14.45 1.83 -9.97
CA ILE A 292 -13.54 1.91 -8.82
C ILE A 292 -13.39 3.38 -8.44
N PHE A 293 -13.56 3.70 -7.15
CA PHE A 293 -13.26 5.01 -6.58
C PHE A 293 -11.90 5.00 -5.87
N CYS A 294 -11.17 6.10 -5.94
CA CYS A 294 -9.88 6.30 -5.27
C CYS A 294 -9.88 7.61 -4.49
N TRP A 295 -9.07 7.68 -3.43
CA TRP A 295 -8.63 8.97 -2.89
C TRP A 295 -7.68 9.62 -3.89
N THR A 296 -7.89 10.89 -4.22
CA THR A 296 -7.21 11.63 -5.28
C THR A 296 -6.67 12.98 -4.81
N GLY A 297 -6.12 13.01 -3.59
CA GLY A 297 -5.49 14.18 -2.99
C GLY A 297 -6.50 15.03 -2.21
N PHE A 298 -6.19 16.32 -2.07
CA PHE A 298 -6.99 17.29 -1.34
C PHE A 298 -7.54 18.39 -2.27
N GLU A 299 -8.54 19.12 -1.79
CA GLU A 299 -9.20 20.21 -2.54
C GLU A 299 -8.21 21.32 -2.91
N ASP A 300 -7.36 21.71 -1.97
CA ASP A 300 -6.54 22.93 -2.03
C ASP A 300 -5.22 22.76 -2.80
N GLU A 301 -4.89 21.55 -3.28
CA GLU A 301 -3.66 21.22 -4.05
C GLU A 301 -3.60 21.87 -5.45
N GLY A 302 -4.44 22.87 -5.73
CA GLY A 302 -4.48 23.64 -6.97
C GLY A 302 -4.24 25.14 -6.78
N GLY A 303 -3.81 25.59 -5.60
CA GLY A 303 -3.57 27.02 -5.28
C GLY A 303 -2.13 27.35 -4.90
N GLU A 304 -1.30 27.70 -5.89
CA GLU A 304 -0.12 28.58 -5.75
C GLU A 304 -0.40 29.94 -6.41
#